data_AF-A0A0P9VV03-F1
#
_entry.id   AF-A0A0P9VV03-F1
#
_cell.length_a   1.000
_cell.length_b   1.000
_cell.length_c   1.000
_cell.angle_alpha   90.00
_cell.angle_beta   90.00
_cell.angle_gamma   90.00
#
_symmetry.space_group_name_H-M   'P 1'
#
loop_
_entity.id
_entity.type
_entity.pdbx_description
1 polymer ?
#
loop_
_entity_poly.entity_id
_entity_poly.type
_entity_poly.pdbx_seq_one_letter_code
_entity_poly.pdbx_strand_id
1 'polypeptide(L)' 'AAGCPVQQLGQIVADQLGNGAEITLPGIGKLKVAERPARTGRNPSTGAAIEIAAKKAIKFVPAKVLNDSINKGL' A
#
# COMPACT_ATOMS: atom_id res chain seq x y z
N ALA A 1 -9.23 -16.40 25.04
CA ALA A 1 -8.84 -15.23 24.23
C ALA A 1 -8.72 -15.69 22.79
N ALA A 2 -9.80 -15.55 22.02
CA ALA A 2 -9.83 -15.99 20.63
C ALA A 2 -8.96 -15.04 19.80
N GLY A 3 -7.77 -15.49 19.41
CA GLY A 3 -6.90 -14.75 18.49
C GLY A 3 -7.66 -14.56 17.20
N CYS A 4 -8.08 -13.33 16.90
CA CYS A 4 -8.85 -13.05 15.71
C CYS A 4 -7.93 -13.28 14.51
N PRO A 5 -8.23 -14.23 13.60
CA PRO A 5 -7.36 -14.56 12.47
C PRO A 5 -7.06 -13.34 11.59
N VAL A 6 -7.99 -12.38 11.55
CA VAL A 6 -7.87 -11.11 10.83
C VAL A 6 -6.77 -10.21 11.41
N GLN A 7 -6.61 -10.19 12.73
CA GLN A 7 -5.56 -9.38 13.38
C GLN A 7 -4.18 -9.98 13.11
N GLN A 8 -4.07 -11.31 13.17
CA GLN A 8 -2.84 -12.02 12.84
C GLN A 8 -2.46 -11.84 11.37
N LEU A 9 -3.43 -11.88 10.46
CA LEU A 9 -3.23 -11.56 9.05
C LEU A 9 -2.68 -10.13 8.90
N GLY A 10 -3.25 -9.17 9.62
CA GLY A 10 -2.78 -7.77 9.61
C GLY A 10 -1.32 -7.63 10.06
N GLN A 11 -0.89 -8.36 11.08
CA GLN A 11 0.50 -8.34 11.54
C GLN A 11 1.46 -8.98 10.54
N ILE A 12 1.10 -10.13 9.95
CA ILE A 12 1.92 -10.80 8.93
C ILE A 12 2.05 -9.92 7.69
N VAL A 13 0.96 -9.26 7.29
CA VAL A 13 0.94 -8.31 6.16
C VAL A 13 1.80 -7.08 6.47
N ALA A 14 1.73 -6.53 7.68
CA ALA A 14 2.56 -5.40 8.09
C ALA A 14 4.06 -5.75 8.10
N ASP A 15 4.42 -6.95 8.55
CA ASP A 15 5.80 -7.43 8.58
C ASP A 15 6.36 -7.67 7.17
N GLN A 16 5.59 -8.35 6.32
CA GLN A 16 5.96 -8.57 4.91
C GLN A 16 6.06 -7.26 4.12
N LEU A 17 5.16 -6.30 4.35
CA LEU A 17 5.24 -4.95 3.75
C LEU A 17 6.42 -4.14 4.32
N GLY A 18 6.79 -4.34 5.59
CA GLY A 18 8.00 -3.73 6.17
C GLY A 18 9.28 -4.16 5.44
N ASN A 19 9.33 -5.44 5.08
CA ASN A 19 10.44 -6.07 4.35
C ASN A 19 10.46 -5.76 2.84
N GLY A 20 9.48 -5.01 2.31
CA GLY A 20 9.43 -4.69 0.88
C GLY A 20 8.82 -5.81 0.02
N ALA A 21 8.21 -6.82 0.63
CA ALA A 21 7.64 -7.94 -0.11
C ALA A 21 6.32 -7.56 -0.79
N GLU A 22 6.06 -8.17 -1.96
CA GLU A 22 4.78 -8.08 -2.65
C GLU A 22 3.85 -9.20 -2.14
N ILE A 23 2.68 -8.81 -1.62
CA ILE A 23 1.69 -9.73 -1.09
C ILE A 23 0.55 -9.84 -2.11
N THR A 24 0.41 -11.01 -2.72
CA THR A 24 -0.72 -11.30 -3.60
C THR A 24 -1.82 -11.97 -2.79
N LEU A 25 -2.93 -11.24 -2.59
CA LEU A 25 -4.15 -11.77 -1.98
C LEU A 25 -5.08 -12.27 -3.08
N PRO A 26 -5.28 -13.59 -3.22
CA PRO A 26 -6.19 -14.13 -4.23
C PRO A 26 -7.60 -13.59 -4.00
N GLY A 27 -8.24 -13.09 -5.07
CA GLY A 27 -9.58 -12.51 -5.04
C GLY A 27 -9.65 -11.01 -4.69
N ILE A 28 -8.68 -10.47 -3.94
CA ILE A 28 -8.68 -9.05 -3.51
C ILE A 28 -7.72 -8.21 -4.37
N GLY A 29 -6.49 -8.68 -4.59
CA GLY A 29 -5.49 -7.92 -5.34
C GLY A 29 -4.08 -8.15 -4.82
N LYS A 30 -3.14 -7.33 -5.27
CA LYS A 30 -1.74 -7.35 -4.84
C LYS A 30 -1.36 -6.06 -4.13
N LEU A 31 -0.75 -6.21 -2.95
CA LEU A 31 -0.15 -5.11 -2.18
C LEU A 31 1.34 -5.13 -2.48
N LYS A 32 1.86 -4.05 -3.05
CA LYS A 32 3.28 -3.92 -3.33
C LYS A 32 3.87 -2.71 -2.63
N VAL A 33 5.10 -2.84 -2.16
CA VAL A 33 5.86 -1.73 -1.60
C VAL A 33 6.53 -1.01 -2.74
N ALA A 34 6.16 0.25 -2.95
CA ALA A 34 6.82 1.12 -3.91
C ALA A 34 7.70 2.10 -3.14
N GLU A 35 8.99 2.05 -3.42
CA GLU A 35 9.91 3.07 -2.93
C GLU A 35 9.59 4.39 -3.63
N ARG A 36 9.18 5.39 -2.85
CA ARG A 36 9.10 6.78 -3.32
C ARG A 36 10.47 7.39 -3.05
N PRO A 37 11.29 7.64 -4.10
CA PRO A 37 12.62 8.20 -3.91
C PRO A 37 12.51 9.57 -3.27
N ALA A 38 13.55 9.95 -2.53
CA ALA A 38 13.64 11.28 -1.96
C ALA A 38 13.55 12.31 -3.08
N ARG A 39 12.70 13.32 -2.90
CA ARG A 39 12.55 14.39 -3.87
C ARG A 39 12.45 15.72 -3.16
N THR A 40 13.02 16.74 -3.78
CA THR A 40 12.87 18.13 -3.35
C THR A 40 11.48 18.60 -3.75
N GLY A 41 10.61 18.76 -2.76
CA GLY A 41 9.33 19.43 -2.92
C GLY A 41 9.46 20.91 -2.64
N ARG A 42 8.61 21.74 -3.24
CA ARG A 42 8.52 23.16 -2.90
C ARG A 42 7.28 23.37 -2.05
N ASN A 43 7.43 23.99 -0.88
CA ASN A 43 6.27 24.29 -0.04
C ASN A 43 5.40 25.35 -0.76
N PRO A 44 4.13 25.06 -1.09
CA PRO A 44 3.27 26.00 -1.79
C PRO A 44 2.98 27.28 -0.99
N SER A 45 3.12 27.27 0.35
CA SER A 45 2.92 28.47 1.18
C SER A 45 4.17 29.32 1.39
N THR A 46 5.37 28.75 1.38
CA THR A 46 6.61 29.47 1.76
C THR A 46 7.70 29.47 0.69
N GLY A 47 7.54 28.72 -0.39
CA GLY A 47 8.51 28.65 -1.48
C GLY A 47 9.84 27.95 -1.13
N ALA A 48 10.05 27.60 0.14
CA ALA A 48 11.22 26.89 0.62
C ALA A 48 11.29 25.47 0.03
N ALA A 49 12.52 25.05 -0.30
CA ALA A 49 12.80 23.69 -0.69
C ALA A 49 12.70 22.78 0.55
N ILE A 50 11.77 21.85 0.52
CA ILE A 50 11.63 20.82 1.54
C ILE A 50 12.13 19.52 0.94
N GLU A 51 13.14 18.93 1.57
CA GLU A 51 13.55 17.57 1.27
C GLU A 51 12.48 16.61 1.78
N ILE A 52 11.76 15.99 0.84
CA ILE A 52 10.84 14.90 1.15
C ILE A 52 11.70 13.64 1.16
N ALA A 53 12.04 13.16 2.36
CA ALA A 53 12.81 11.93 2.54
C ALA A 53 12.18 10.75 1.79
N ALA A 54 13.03 9.80 1.37
CA ALA A 54 12.56 8.58 0.72
C ALA A 54 11.58 7.84 1.64
N LYS A 55 10.37 7.59 1.12
CA LYS A 55 9.33 6.89 1.88
C LYS A 55 8.94 5.63 1.14
N LYS A 56 8.79 4.54 1.88
CA LYS A 56 8.12 3.35 1.37
C LYS A 56 6.62 3.64 1.35
N ALA A 57 6.03 3.64 0.15
CA ALA A 57 4.60 3.80 -0.02
C ALA A 57 3.98 2.45 -0.38
N ILE A 58 2.89 2.09 0.27
CA ILE A 58 2.13 0.88 -0.08
C ILE A 58 1.26 1.20 -1.29
N LYS A 59 1.38 0.42 -2.35
CA LYS A 59 0.54 0.49 -3.54
C LYS A 59 -0.32 -0.75 -3.62
N PHE A 60 -1.62 -0.59 -3.50
CA PHE A 60 -2.59 -1.64 -3.71
C PHE A 60 -3.00 -1.67 -5.19
N VAL A 61 -2.93 -2.83 -5.82
CA VAL A 61 -3.44 -3.08 -7.17
C VAL A 61 -4.56 -4.10 -7.03
N PRO A 62 -5.83 -3.68 -7.14
CA PRO A 62 -6.97 -4.58 -6.99
C PRO A 62 -6.98 -5.64 -8.10
N ALA A 63 -7.44 -6.84 -7.77
CA ALA A 63 -7.61 -7.90 -8.75
C ALA A 63 -8.71 -7.54 -9.75
N LYS A 64 -8.55 -7.96 -11.01
CA LYS A 64 -9.56 -7.76 -12.06
C LYS A 64 -10.92 -8.35 -11.65
N VAL A 65 -10.92 -9.50 -10.97
CA VAL A 65 -12.13 -10.17 -10.44
C VAL A 65 -12.87 -9.29 -9.42
N LEU A 66 -12.15 -8.58 -8.55
CA LEU A 66 -12.77 -7.67 -7.57
C LEU A 66 -13.36 -6.45 -8.27
N ASN A 67 -12.62 -5.86 -9.21
CA ASN A 67 -13.06 -4.68 -9.93
C ASN A 67 -14.23 -4.98 -10.87
N ASP A 68 -14.24 -6.16 -11.50
CA ASP A 68 -15.35 -6.66 -12.32
C ASP A 68 -16.60 -6.94 -11.48
N SER A 69 -16.43 -7.52 -10.28
CA SER A 69 -17.54 -7.75 -9.35
C SER A 69 -18.19 -6.47 -8.84
N ILE A 70 -17.41 -5.39 -8.69
CA ILE A 70 -17.93 -4.07 -8.28
C ILE A 70 -18.61 -3.34 -9.45
N ASN A 71 -18.11 -3.51 -10.68
CA ASN A 71 -18.66 -2.86 -11.88
C ASN A 71 -19.76 -3.65 -12.60
N LYS A 72 -20.21 -4.80 -12.07
CA LYS A 72 -21.28 -5.63 -12.64
C LYS A 72 -22.70 -5.02 -12.59
N GLY A 73 -22.81 -3.72 -12.35
CA GLY A 73 -24.07 -2.98 -12.23
C GLY A 73 -24.13 -1.69 -13.05
N LEU A 74 -23.32 -1.56 -14.09
CA LEU A 74 -23.42 -0.50 -15.11
C LEU A 74 -24.06 -1.04 -16.39
#